data_AF-A0A662GIU1-F1
#
_entry.id   AF-A0A662GIU1-F1
#
_cell.length_a   1.000
_cell.length_b   1.000
_cell.length_c   1.000
_cell.angle_alpha   90.00
_cell.angle_beta   90.00
_cell.angle_gamma   90.00
#
_symmetry.space_group_name_H-M   'P 1'
#
loop_
_entity.id
_entity.type
_entity.pdbx_description
1 polymer ?
#
loop_
_entity_poly.entity_id
_entity_poly.type
_entity_poly.pdbx_seq_one_letter_code
_entity_poly.pdbx_strand_id
1 'polypeptide(L)'
;AKYEGVALVVPDPEKRTITFKIPLEVIGNPMPGWKFVLYMAGVDWGNARVVLAEVGDWNFGGGSDDDSDPNIIDMLGPQEKILDYSQGSPVVLPGLPLIEEE
;
A
#
# COMPACT_ATOMS: atom_id res chain seq x y z
N ALA A 1 3.69 -2.89 -19.23
CA ALA A 1 2.44 -2.11 -19.01
C ALA A 1 2.65 -0.65 -19.41
N LYS A 2 1.59 0.12 -19.77
CA LYS A 2 1.70 1.52 -20.29
C LYS A 2 2.56 2.47 -19.46
N TYR A 3 2.80 2.16 -18.19
CA TYR A 3 3.55 3.00 -17.23
C TYR A 3 4.77 2.28 -16.61
N GLU A 4 5.24 1.21 -17.24
CA GLU A 4 6.45 0.52 -16.81
C GLU A 4 7.68 1.42 -17.01
N GLY A 5 8.47 1.63 -15.95
CA GLY A 5 9.61 2.57 -15.96
C GLY A 5 9.26 4.05 -15.81
N VAL A 6 7.99 4.38 -15.54
CA VAL A 6 7.55 5.79 -15.46
C VAL A 6 7.82 6.44 -14.10
N ALA A 7 7.83 5.68 -13.02
CA ALA A 7 8.23 6.15 -11.71
C ALA A 7 9.71 5.84 -11.47
N LEU A 8 10.51 6.86 -11.14
CA LEU A 8 11.86 6.64 -10.63
C LEU A 8 11.76 6.32 -9.14
N VAL A 9 12.27 5.14 -8.75
CA VAL A 9 12.38 4.71 -7.36
C VAL A 9 13.84 4.80 -6.93
N VAL A 10 14.12 5.58 -5.89
CA VAL A 10 15.47 5.77 -5.36
C VAL A 10 15.50 5.32 -3.90
N PRO A 11 16.15 4.18 -3.59
CA PRO A 11 16.38 3.78 -2.20
C PRO A 11 17.57 4.56 -1.61
N ASP A 12 17.42 5.01 -0.37
CA ASP A 12 18.49 5.56 0.48
C ASP A 12 18.53 4.74 1.79
N PRO A 13 19.35 3.68 1.85
CA PRO A 13 19.39 2.80 3.02
C PRO A 13 19.94 3.48 4.28
N GLU A 14 20.87 4.44 4.13
CA GLU A 14 21.45 5.17 5.26
C GLU A 14 20.39 6.03 5.95
N LYS A 15 19.56 6.72 5.16
CA LYS A 15 18.42 7.49 5.67
C LYS A 15 17.14 6.68 5.84
N ARG A 16 17.17 5.36 5.56
CA ARG A 16 16.00 4.47 5.60
C ARG A 16 14.80 5.02 4.83
N THR A 17 15.05 5.59 3.66
CA THR A 17 14.04 6.28 2.85
C THR A 17 13.93 5.64 1.47
N ILE A 18 12.71 5.54 0.94
CA ILE A 18 12.48 5.23 -0.46
C ILE A 18 11.80 6.45 -1.08
N THR A 19 12.43 7.06 -2.08
CA THR A 19 11.86 8.20 -2.80
C THR A 19 11.23 7.74 -4.11
N PHE A 20 9.96 8.10 -4.31
CA PHE A 20 9.25 7.90 -5.56
C PHE A 20 9.16 9.24 -6.30
N LYS A 21 9.64 9.31 -7.54
CA LYS A 21 9.44 10.47 -8.42
C LYS A 21 8.56 10.06 -9.58
N ILE A 22 7.40 10.71 -9.69
CA ILE A 22 6.37 10.39 -10.68
C ILE A 22 6.11 11.65 -11.53
N PRO A 23 6.21 11.59 -12.86
CA PRO A 23 5.90 12.74 -13.72
C PRO A 23 4.44 13.20 -13.57
N LEU A 24 4.22 14.52 -13.50
CA LEU A 24 2.87 15.10 -13.38
C LEU A 24 1.98 14.78 -14.58
N GLU A 25 2.54 14.57 -15.77
CA GLU A 25 1.80 14.12 -16.96
C GLU A 25 1.16 12.74 -16.81
N VAL A 26 1.57 11.96 -15.79
CA VAL A 26 1.07 10.61 -15.49
C VAL A 26 -0.06 10.65 -14.48
N ILE A 27 0.10 11.46 -13.43
CA ILE A 27 -0.83 11.51 -12.29
C ILE A 27 -1.78 12.73 -12.33
N GLY A 28 -1.45 13.76 -13.11
CA GLY A 28 -2.10 15.06 -13.12
C GLY A 28 -1.38 16.09 -12.25
N ASN A 29 -1.87 17.33 -12.27
CA ASN A 29 -1.40 18.39 -11.35
C ASN A 29 -2.13 18.26 -10.01
N PRO A 30 -1.42 18.33 -8.86
CA PRO A 30 -2.06 18.35 -7.55
C PRO A 30 -3.10 19.47 -7.44
N MET A 31 -4.26 19.14 -6.87
CA MET A 31 -5.34 20.10 -6.60
C MET A 31 -5.80 19.98 -5.14
N PRO A 32 -6.45 21.02 -4.58
CA PRO A 32 -7.06 20.92 -3.26
C PRO A 32 -7.97 19.69 -3.16
N GLY A 33 -7.79 18.90 -2.09
CA GLY A 33 -8.54 17.67 -1.86
C GLY A 33 -7.95 16.41 -2.49
N TRP A 34 -6.80 16.50 -3.19
CA TRP A 34 -6.03 15.31 -3.57
C TRP A 34 -5.62 14.51 -2.34
N LYS A 35 -5.69 13.19 -2.50
CA LYS A 35 -5.35 12.24 -1.46
C LYS A 35 -4.50 11.12 -2.03
N PHE A 36 -3.67 10.52 -1.19
CA PHE A 36 -2.88 9.34 -1.53
C PHE A 36 -3.11 8.25 -0.50
N VAL A 37 -2.85 7.01 -0.89
CA VAL A 37 -2.79 5.86 0.02
C VAL A 37 -1.39 5.26 -0.14
N LEU A 38 -0.73 5.01 0.98
CA LEU A 38 0.52 4.25 1.01
C LEU A 38 0.31 3.02 1.88
N TYR A 39 0.53 1.85 1.30
CA TYR A 39 0.48 0.56 1.99
C TYR A 39 1.61 -0.33 1.49
N MET A 40 1.91 -1.36 2.27
CA MET A 40 2.91 -2.38 1.98
C MET A 40 2.23 -3.73 1.86
N ALA A 41 2.59 -4.50 0.84
CA ALA A 41 2.15 -5.87 0.65
C ALA A 41 3.35 -6.71 0.20
N GLY A 42 3.30 -8.01 0.43
CA GLY A 42 4.24 -8.93 -0.21
C GLY A 42 3.96 -9.06 -1.70
N VAL A 43 4.94 -9.52 -2.46
CA VAL A 43 4.76 -9.83 -3.88
C VAL A 43 4.97 -11.33 -4.11
N ASP A 44 4.08 -11.91 -4.91
CA ASP A 44 4.22 -13.27 -5.44
C ASP A 44 3.91 -13.28 -6.95
N TRP A 45 4.93 -13.54 -7.76
CA TRP A 45 4.87 -13.53 -9.23
C TRP A 45 4.17 -12.30 -9.85
N GLY A 46 4.32 -11.12 -9.24
CA GLY A 46 3.73 -9.86 -9.71
C GLY A 46 2.34 -9.56 -9.17
N ASN A 47 1.75 -10.46 -8.37
CA ASN A 47 0.53 -10.23 -7.59
C ASN A 47 0.88 -9.92 -6.13
N ALA A 48 -0.10 -9.43 -5.37
CA ALA A 48 0.05 -9.38 -3.92
C ALA A 48 0.18 -10.82 -3.38
N ARG A 49 1.15 -11.05 -2.50
CA ARG A 49 1.26 -12.30 -1.74
C ARG A 49 0.10 -12.38 -0.76
N VAL A 50 -0.57 -13.55 -0.73
CA VAL A 50 -1.70 -13.79 0.16
C VAL A 50 -1.24 -13.87 1.62
N VAL A 51 -2.05 -13.28 2.50
CA VAL A 51 -1.99 -13.48 3.96
C VAL A 51 -2.96 -14.61 4.28
N LEU A 52 -2.47 -15.69 4.87
CA LEU A 52 -3.28 -16.86 5.22
C LEU A 52 -3.68 -16.83 6.69
N ALA A 53 -4.54 -17.74 7.12
CA ALA A 53 -4.85 -17.91 8.55
C ALA A 53 -3.58 -18.21 9.35
N GLU A 54 -2.73 -19.11 8.84
CA GLU A 54 -1.50 -19.56 9.48
C GLU A 54 -0.25 -19.15 8.69
N VAL A 55 0.84 -18.87 9.41
CA VAL A 55 2.13 -18.51 8.79
C VAL A 55 2.80 -19.73 8.17
N GLY A 56 3.53 -19.52 7.07
CA GLY A 56 4.34 -20.57 6.45
C GLY A 56 5.69 -20.04 5.95
N ASP A 57 6.51 -20.92 5.39
CA ASP A 57 7.86 -20.57 4.92
C ASP A 57 7.88 -19.45 3.87
N TRP A 58 6.81 -19.34 3.09
CA TRP A 58 6.70 -18.38 1.99
C TRP A 58 5.44 -17.50 2.03
N ASN A 59 4.61 -17.62 3.07
CA ASN A 59 3.34 -16.88 3.20
C ASN A 59 3.25 -16.17 4.56
N PHE A 60 2.59 -15.02 4.57
CA PHE A 60 2.22 -14.35 5.81
C PHE A 60 1.05 -15.09 6.47
N GLY A 61 0.94 -14.95 7.79
CA GLY A 61 -0.14 -15.55 8.60
C GLY A 61 -0.88 -14.50 9.42
N GLY A 62 -1.99 -14.91 10.06
CA GLY A 62 -2.81 -14.05 10.92
C GLY A 62 -4.04 -13.42 10.24
N GLY A 63 -4.31 -13.79 8.99
CA GLY A 63 -5.50 -13.40 8.24
C GLY A 63 -6.56 -14.51 8.26
N SER A 64 -7.03 -14.90 7.08
CA SER A 64 -7.99 -16.00 6.89
C SER A 64 -7.60 -16.88 5.70
N ASP A 65 -8.21 -18.06 5.57
CA ASP A 65 -8.06 -18.93 4.40
C ASP A 65 -9.17 -18.67 3.36
N ASP A 66 -9.81 -17.50 3.42
CA ASP A 66 -10.77 -16.98 2.43
C ASP A 66 -10.33 -15.58 1.92
N ASP A 67 -11.16 -14.91 1.12
CA ASP A 67 -10.80 -13.62 0.51
C ASP A 67 -11.24 -12.40 1.37
N SER A 68 -11.58 -12.60 2.65
CA SER A 68 -12.14 -11.54 3.48
C SER A 68 -11.08 -10.58 4.04
N ASP A 69 -9.87 -11.04 4.32
CA ASP A 69 -8.80 -10.24 4.89
C ASP A 69 -7.95 -9.50 3.83
N PRO A 70 -7.39 -8.34 4.17
CA PRO A 70 -6.50 -7.61 3.28
C PRO A 70 -5.10 -8.23 3.25
N ASN A 71 -4.53 -8.37 2.04
CA ASN A 71 -3.14 -8.75 1.85
C ASN A 71 -2.13 -7.60 2.13
N ILE A 72 -2.42 -6.77 3.14
CA ILE A 72 -1.65 -5.58 3.52
C ILE A 72 -0.90 -5.88 4.83
N ILE A 73 0.42 -5.66 4.81
CA ILE A 73 1.31 -5.85 5.96
C ILE A 73 1.30 -4.60 6.85
N ASP A 74 1.30 -3.42 6.22
CA ASP A 74 1.41 -2.11 6.89
C ASP A 74 0.82 -1.01 6.00
N MET A 75 0.36 0.09 6.59
CA MET A 75 -0.09 1.28 5.88
C MET A 75 0.07 2.56 6.71
N LEU A 76 0.13 3.71 6.03
CA LEU A 76 0.04 4.98 6.72
C LEU A 76 -1.40 5.26 7.21
N GLY A 77 -1.54 5.58 8.50
CA GLY A 77 -2.81 5.91 9.15
C GLY A 77 -3.13 5.01 10.36
N PRO A 78 -4.33 5.11 10.95
CA PRO A 78 -4.76 4.25 12.06
C PRO A 78 -5.11 2.82 11.57
N GLN A 79 -4.07 2.04 11.26
CA GLN A 79 -4.17 0.74 10.60
C GLN A 79 -5.09 -0.26 11.27
N GLU A 80 -5.09 -0.35 12.61
CA GLU A 80 -5.85 -1.34 13.38
C GLU A 80 -7.35 -1.22 13.10
N LYS A 81 -7.85 0.01 12.96
CA LYS A 81 -9.25 0.27 12.63
C LYS A 81 -9.54 0.12 11.15
N ILE A 82 -8.61 0.55 10.30
CA ILE A 82 -8.81 0.55 8.84
C ILE A 82 -8.78 -0.88 8.29
N LEU A 83 -7.88 -1.72 8.79
CA LEU A 83 -7.65 -3.08 8.33
C LEU A 83 -8.48 -4.13 9.09
N ASP A 84 -9.39 -3.71 9.98
CA ASP A 84 -10.30 -4.61 10.69
C ASP A 84 -11.40 -5.12 9.76
N TYR A 85 -11.08 -6.21 9.05
CA TYR A 85 -11.99 -6.88 8.12
C TYR A 85 -13.15 -7.60 8.81
N SER A 86 -13.12 -7.78 10.14
CA SER A 86 -14.25 -8.34 10.89
C SER A 86 -15.45 -7.40 10.91
N GLN A 87 -15.23 -6.09 10.74
CA GLN A 87 -16.29 -5.08 10.69
C GLN A 87 -16.86 -4.87 9.29
N GLY A 88 -16.20 -5.41 8.26
CA GLY A 88 -16.63 -5.30 6.87
C GLY A 88 -15.50 -5.64 5.91
N SER A 89 -15.83 -6.43 4.88
CA SER A 89 -14.90 -6.85 3.84
C SER A 89 -15.47 -6.55 2.43
N PRO A 90 -14.66 -6.02 1.49
CA PRO A 90 -13.26 -5.63 1.66
C PRO A 90 -13.13 -4.37 2.52
N VAL A 91 -11.99 -4.22 3.20
CA VAL A 91 -11.66 -2.99 3.93
C VAL A 91 -11.52 -1.80 2.98
N VAL A 92 -11.85 -0.60 3.47
CA VAL A 92 -11.77 0.64 2.67
C VAL A 92 -10.61 1.49 3.17
N LEU A 93 -9.59 1.65 2.33
CA LEU A 93 -8.42 2.47 2.65
C LEU A 93 -8.76 3.96 2.49
N PRO A 94 -8.72 4.77 3.56
CA PRO A 94 -8.93 6.20 3.44
C PRO A 94 -7.71 6.86 2.80
N GLY A 95 -7.96 7.76 1.85
CA GLY A 95 -6.92 8.62 1.32
C GLY A 95 -6.45 9.65 2.36
N LEU A 96 -5.13 9.74 2.53
CA LEU A 96 -4.46 10.78 3.32
C LEU A 96 -4.31 12.04 2.47
N PRO A 97 -4.55 13.24 3.03
CA PRO A 97 -4.29 14.48 2.31
C PRO A 97 -2.78 14.58 1.98
N LEU A 98 -2.46 15.15 0.81
CA LEU A 98 -1.10 15.63 0.58
C LEU A 98 -0.81 16.70 1.63
N ILE A 99 0.22 16.49 2.43
CA ILE A 99 0.65 17.49 3.42
C ILE A 99 1.16 18.69 2.61
N GLU A 100 0.57 19.86 2.81
CA GLU A 100 1.13 21.10 2.28
C GLU A 100 2.42 21.35 3.06
N GLU A 101 3.55 21.55 2.36
CA GLU A 101 4.76 22.05 3.02
C GLU A 101 4.43 23.43 3.61
N GLU A 102 4.63 23.61 4.93
CA GLU A 102 4.50 24.89 5.62
C GLU A 102 5.50 25.94 5.11
#